data_AF-A0A382W223-F1
#
_entry.id   AF-A0A382W223-F1
#
_cell.length_a   1.000
_cell.length_b   1.000
_cell.length_c   1.000
_cell.angle_alpha   90.00
_cell.angle_beta   90.00
_cell.angle_gamma   90.00
#
_symmetry.space_group_name_H-M   'P 1'
#
loop_
_entity.id
_entity.type
_entity.pdbx_description
1 polymer ?
#
loop_
_entity_poly.entity_id
_entity_poly.type
_entity_poly.pdbx_seq_one_letter_code
_entity_poly.pdbx_strand_id
1 'polypeptide(L)'
;MLLARRFIASIIAILTIPVFITLVFFSNLAINFSDPNFYNKHLIQANVYEHISYQIIPSLIETSDIPEDEIYRELSFELLNVLDPQWTQTNVELSLSQLIPYLSGNKDHFNIEILLKDRTEAALISLNTKLKEPQYYDFFTTNILLPILYEETKLTLNDNIGIELTENELNNLVVFSITQKDYEDLIDTAFLSMTPYILGEQDSFSIKIQMQDKWKQSLSNLALLADRKL
;
A
#
# COMPACT_ATOMS: atom_id res chain seq x y z
N MET A 1 19.79 -69.13 -37.43
CA MET A 1 20.37 -67.77 -37.37
C MET A 1 19.32 -66.66 -37.19
N LEU A 2 18.22 -66.65 -37.95
CA LEU A 2 17.15 -65.63 -37.84
C LEU A 2 16.40 -65.61 -36.49
N LEU A 3 16.10 -66.77 -35.90
CA LEU A 3 15.40 -66.88 -34.60
C LEU A 3 16.24 -66.34 -33.43
N ALA A 4 17.54 -66.63 -33.40
CA ALA A 4 18.46 -66.09 -32.39
C ALA A 4 18.58 -64.56 -32.48
N ARG A 5 18.64 -64.01 -33.70
CA ARG A 5 18.65 -62.55 -33.92
C ARG A 5 17.38 -61.89 -33.40
N ARG A 6 16.21 -62.50 -33.64
CA ARG A 6 14.91 -61.99 -33.16
C ARG A 6 14.82 -62.05 -31.64
N PHE A 7 15.24 -63.14 -31.03
CA PHE A 7 15.24 -63.31 -29.57
C PHE A 7 16.15 -62.30 -28.86
N ILE A 8 17.38 -62.11 -29.37
CA ILE A 8 18.32 -61.11 -28.85
C ILE A 8 17.76 -59.69 -29.02
N ALA A 9 17.19 -59.37 -30.19
CA ALA A 9 16.58 -58.06 -30.43
C ALA A 9 15.41 -57.77 -29.48
N SER A 10 14.57 -58.77 -29.15
CA SER A 10 13.48 -58.61 -28.19
C SER A 10 13.97 -58.31 -26.78
N ILE A 11 15.03 -59.00 -26.32
CA ILE A 11 15.64 -58.73 -25.00
C ILE A 11 16.22 -57.32 -24.95
N ILE A 12 16.95 -56.91 -26.01
CA ILE A 12 17.51 -55.56 -26.11
C ILE A 12 16.39 -54.51 -26.11
N ALA A 13 15.30 -54.72 -26.87
CA ALA A 13 14.18 -53.79 -26.91
C ALA A 13 13.50 -53.64 -25.53
N ILE A 14 13.26 -54.75 -24.82
CA ILE A 14 12.67 -54.74 -23.48
C ILE A 14 13.55 -53.98 -22.48
N LEU A 15 14.88 -54.08 -22.59
CA LEU A 15 15.81 -53.34 -21.73
C LEU A 15 15.94 -51.86 -22.13
N THR A 16 15.87 -51.56 -23.42
CA THR A 16 16.12 -50.21 -23.95
C THR A 16 14.90 -49.30 -23.83
N ILE A 17 13.69 -49.83 -24.00
CA ILE A 17 12.45 -49.02 -23.97
C ILE A 17 12.27 -48.29 -22.63
N PRO A 18 12.40 -48.94 -21.45
CA PRO A 18 12.26 -48.25 -20.17
C PRO A 18 13.30 -47.15 -19.98
N VAL A 19 14.56 -47.43 -20.30
CA VAL A 19 15.65 -46.45 -20.23
C VAL A 19 15.37 -45.26 -21.14
N PHE A 20 14.92 -45.52 -22.37
CA PHE A 20 14.56 -44.48 -23.34
C PHE A 20 13.39 -43.62 -22.85
N ILE A 21 12.33 -44.23 -22.30
CA ILE A 21 11.17 -43.50 -21.74
C ILE A 21 11.63 -42.61 -20.59
N THR A 22 12.44 -43.14 -19.66
CA THR A 22 12.99 -42.37 -18.55
C THR A 22 13.84 -41.19 -19.05
N LEU A 23 14.68 -41.41 -20.06
CA LEU A 23 15.52 -40.36 -20.63
C LEU A 23 14.69 -39.25 -21.31
N VAL A 24 13.68 -39.63 -22.09
CA VAL A 24 12.75 -38.69 -22.73
C VAL A 24 11.97 -37.90 -21.68
N PHE A 25 11.52 -38.56 -20.62
CA PHE A 25 10.82 -37.91 -19.52
C PHE A 25 11.71 -36.87 -18.81
N PHE A 26 12.95 -37.23 -18.46
CA PHE A 26 13.91 -36.29 -17.87
C PHE A 26 14.27 -35.15 -18.82
N SER A 27 14.45 -35.43 -20.11
CA SER A 27 14.74 -34.41 -21.12
C SER A 27 13.58 -33.42 -21.26
N ASN A 28 12.34 -33.91 -21.33
CA ASN A 28 11.14 -33.08 -21.42
C ASN A 28 10.92 -32.27 -20.13
N LEU A 29 11.14 -32.88 -18.97
CA LEU A 29 11.14 -32.18 -17.69
C LEU A 29 12.18 -31.05 -17.67
N ALA A 30 13.43 -31.33 -18.03
CA ALA A 30 14.49 -30.33 -18.02
C ALA A 30 14.17 -29.14 -18.93
N ILE A 31 13.60 -29.39 -20.11
CA ILE A 31 13.19 -28.34 -21.05
C ILE A 31 12.09 -27.47 -20.43
N ASN A 32 11.03 -28.07 -19.88
CA ASN A 32 9.91 -27.31 -19.33
C ASN A 32 10.27 -26.59 -18.02
N PHE A 33 11.05 -27.23 -17.15
CA PHE A 33 11.48 -26.64 -15.88
C PHE A 33 12.42 -25.45 -16.05
N SER A 34 13.10 -25.37 -17.21
CA SER A 34 13.99 -24.26 -17.55
C SER A 34 13.27 -23.14 -18.31
N ASP A 35 12.00 -23.31 -18.67
CA ASP A 35 11.19 -22.31 -19.37
C ASP A 35 10.33 -21.52 -18.37
N PRO A 36 10.56 -20.22 -18.18
CA PRO A 36 9.72 -19.38 -17.32
C PRO A 36 8.23 -19.42 -17.71
N ASN A 37 7.91 -19.58 -18.99
CA ASN A 37 6.52 -19.59 -19.47
C ASN A 37 5.73 -20.79 -18.95
N PHE A 38 6.40 -21.91 -18.66
CA PHE A 38 5.79 -23.07 -18.03
C PHE A 38 5.16 -22.67 -16.68
N TYR A 39 5.91 -21.94 -15.85
CA TYR A 39 5.44 -21.49 -14.54
C TYR A 39 4.37 -20.41 -14.66
N ASN A 40 4.57 -19.39 -15.52
CA ASN A 40 3.59 -18.30 -15.70
C ASN A 40 2.21 -18.86 -16.07
N LYS A 41 2.16 -19.83 -17.00
CA LYS A 41 0.91 -20.50 -17.38
C LYS A 41 0.23 -21.18 -16.19
N HIS A 42 0.99 -21.87 -15.35
CA HIS A 42 0.43 -22.56 -14.19
C HIS A 42 -0.01 -21.58 -13.08
N LEU A 43 0.70 -20.47 -12.89
CA LEU A 43 0.30 -19.41 -11.95
C LEU A 43 -1.00 -18.72 -12.37
N ILE A 44 -1.17 -18.45 -13.68
CA ILE A 44 -2.42 -17.95 -14.25
C ILE A 44 -3.55 -18.96 -14.02
N GLN A 45 -3.33 -20.23 -14.35
CA GLN A 45 -4.35 -21.29 -14.19
C GLN A 45 -4.78 -21.50 -12.74
N ALA A 46 -3.85 -21.35 -11.80
CA ALA A 46 -4.11 -21.47 -10.36
C ALA A 46 -4.62 -20.17 -9.73
N ASN A 47 -4.84 -19.11 -10.51
CA ASN A 47 -5.31 -17.81 -10.06
C ASN A 47 -4.44 -17.19 -8.94
N VAL A 48 -3.13 -17.42 -8.99
CA VAL A 48 -2.20 -17.04 -7.91
C VAL A 48 -2.12 -15.53 -7.76
N TYR A 49 -2.20 -14.77 -8.86
CA TYR A 49 -2.06 -13.32 -8.81
C TYR A 49 -3.24 -12.64 -8.10
N GLU A 50 -4.47 -13.09 -8.34
CA GLU A 50 -5.63 -12.63 -7.57
C GLU A 50 -5.54 -13.03 -6.10
N HIS A 51 -5.07 -14.26 -5.82
CA HIS A 51 -4.88 -14.71 -4.44
C HIS A 51 -3.84 -13.85 -3.69
N ILE A 52 -2.73 -13.49 -4.34
CA ILE A 52 -1.73 -12.59 -3.75
C ILE A 52 -2.34 -11.22 -3.48
N SER A 53 -2.97 -10.61 -4.48
CA SER A 53 -3.52 -9.25 -4.37
C SER A 53 -4.69 -9.14 -3.40
N TYR A 54 -5.57 -10.15 -3.32
CA TYR A 54 -6.81 -10.05 -2.53
C TYR A 54 -6.82 -10.85 -1.23
N GLN A 55 -5.83 -11.71 -0.98
CA GLN A 55 -5.76 -12.48 0.26
C GLN A 55 -4.43 -12.27 0.97
N ILE A 56 -3.31 -12.44 0.28
CA ILE A 56 -1.99 -12.36 0.92
C ILE A 56 -1.69 -10.92 1.32
N ILE A 57 -1.73 -9.98 0.38
CA ILE A 57 -1.42 -8.56 0.66
C ILE A 57 -2.32 -8.00 1.79
N PRO A 58 -3.65 -8.15 1.73
CA PRO A 58 -4.57 -7.88 2.84
C PRO A 58 -4.15 -8.50 4.18
N SER A 59 -3.77 -9.79 4.19
CA SER A 59 -3.38 -10.47 5.44
C SER A 59 -2.11 -9.91 6.07
N LEU A 60 -1.25 -9.24 5.31
CA LEU A 60 -0.08 -8.55 5.85
C LEU A 60 -0.47 -7.37 6.75
N ILE A 61 -1.60 -6.71 6.46
CA ILE A 61 -2.14 -5.66 7.34
C ILE A 61 -2.63 -6.29 8.64
N GLU A 62 -3.38 -7.39 8.55
CA GLU A 62 -3.97 -8.05 9.73
C GLU A 62 -2.91 -8.64 10.68
N THR A 63 -1.72 -8.94 10.17
CA THR A 63 -0.61 -9.50 10.94
C THR A 63 0.39 -8.44 11.41
N SER A 64 0.22 -7.19 11.01
CA SER A 64 1.08 -6.08 11.40
C SER A 64 0.64 -5.45 12.72
N ASP A 65 1.58 -4.82 13.44
CA ASP A 65 1.31 -4.03 14.66
C ASP A 65 0.57 -2.69 14.36
N ILE A 66 -0.19 -2.62 13.26
CA ILE A 66 -1.03 -1.46 12.96
C ILE A 66 -2.17 -1.43 13.99
N PRO A 67 -2.50 -0.25 14.56
CA PRO A 67 -3.63 -0.13 15.47
C PRO A 67 -4.90 -0.80 14.92
N GLU A 68 -5.59 -1.58 15.75
CA GLU A 68 -6.84 -2.27 15.38
C GLU A 68 -8.01 -1.31 15.08
N ASP A 69 -7.77 0.00 15.15
CA ASP A 69 -8.74 1.03 14.83
C ASP A 69 -9.16 0.94 13.35
N GLU A 70 -10.48 0.99 13.12
CA GLU A 70 -11.13 0.77 11.83
C GLU A 70 -10.61 1.75 10.75
N ILE A 71 -10.36 3.00 11.12
CA ILE A 71 -9.87 4.05 10.21
C ILE A 71 -8.47 3.73 9.73
N TYR A 72 -7.58 3.30 10.64
CA TYR A 72 -6.21 2.94 10.27
C TYR A 72 -6.15 1.70 9.38
N ARG A 73 -7.01 0.71 9.65
CA ARG A 73 -7.16 -0.46 8.78
C ARG A 73 -7.61 -0.05 7.39
N GLU A 74 -8.66 0.75 7.28
CA GLU A 74 -9.20 1.21 5.99
C GLU A 74 -8.17 1.97 5.16
N LEU A 75 -7.44 2.91 5.76
CA LEU A 75 -6.38 3.65 5.07
C LEU A 75 -5.22 2.75 4.64
N SER A 76 -4.89 1.73 5.44
CA SER A 76 -3.88 0.74 5.08
C SER A 76 -4.33 -0.12 3.90
N PHE A 77 -5.60 -0.51 3.85
CA PHE A 77 -6.18 -1.20 2.71
C PHE A 77 -6.10 -0.34 1.45
N GLU A 78 -6.44 0.94 1.55
CA GLU A 78 -6.37 1.88 0.42
C GLU A 78 -4.94 1.96 -0.16
N LEU A 79 -3.93 2.02 0.72
CA LEU A 79 -2.52 2.03 0.33
C LEU A 79 -2.06 0.75 -0.37
N LEU A 80 -2.58 -0.41 0.02
CA LEU A 80 -2.16 -1.69 -0.56
C LEU A 80 -2.99 -2.10 -1.78
N ASN A 81 -4.20 -1.56 -1.94
CA ASN A 81 -5.09 -1.90 -3.04
C ASN A 81 -4.53 -1.54 -4.43
N VAL A 82 -3.54 -0.65 -4.50
CA VAL A 82 -2.84 -0.33 -5.76
C VAL A 82 -1.96 -1.47 -6.28
N LEU A 83 -1.70 -2.49 -5.45
CA LEU A 83 -0.97 -3.70 -5.83
C LEU A 83 -1.95 -4.72 -6.46
N ASP A 84 -2.57 -4.30 -7.55
CA ASP A 84 -3.59 -5.06 -8.28
C ASP A 84 -3.03 -6.37 -8.89
N PRO A 85 -3.90 -7.32 -9.29
CA PRO A 85 -3.45 -8.59 -9.87
C PRO A 85 -2.57 -8.43 -11.11
N GLN A 86 -2.78 -7.38 -11.91
CA GLN A 86 -1.99 -7.14 -13.12
C GLN A 86 -0.55 -6.70 -12.78
N TRP A 87 -0.39 -5.83 -11.78
CA TRP A 87 0.91 -5.44 -11.27
C TRP A 87 1.64 -6.62 -10.64
N THR A 88 0.95 -7.39 -9.80
CA THR A 88 1.49 -8.59 -9.17
C THR A 88 1.95 -9.59 -10.24
N GLN A 89 1.12 -9.84 -11.25
CA GLN A 89 1.47 -10.70 -12.38
C GLN A 89 2.75 -10.21 -13.06
N THR A 90 2.79 -8.94 -13.45
CA THR A 90 3.93 -8.38 -14.19
C THR A 90 5.24 -8.57 -13.42
N ASN A 91 5.25 -8.27 -12.11
CA ASN A 91 6.46 -8.37 -11.30
C ASN A 91 6.87 -9.82 -11.00
N VAL A 92 5.90 -10.72 -10.78
CA VAL A 92 6.17 -12.14 -10.57
C VAL A 92 6.73 -12.75 -11.84
N GLU A 93 6.13 -12.50 -13.00
CA GLU A 93 6.59 -13.03 -14.28
C GLU A 93 7.98 -12.49 -14.67
N LEU A 94 8.24 -11.20 -14.45
CA LEU A 94 9.57 -10.60 -14.61
C LEU A 94 10.59 -11.26 -13.69
N SER A 95 10.23 -11.49 -12.42
CA SER A 95 11.11 -12.15 -11.44
C SER A 95 11.43 -13.59 -11.87
N LEU A 96 10.43 -14.36 -12.31
CA LEU A 96 10.61 -15.72 -12.81
C LEU A 96 11.46 -15.76 -14.08
N SER A 97 11.33 -14.76 -14.97
CA SER A 97 12.16 -14.65 -16.18
C SER A 97 13.66 -14.51 -15.87
N GLN A 98 14.01 -14.04 -14.68
CA GLN A 98 15.40 -13.93 -14.22
C GLN A 98 15.82 -15.11 -13.34
N LEU A 99 14.94 -15.55 -12.43
CA LEU A 99 15.20 -16.64 -11.49
C LEU A 99 15.32 -18.01 -12.17
N ILE A 100 14.40 -18.36 -13.08
CA ILE A 100 14.37 -19.69 -13.68
C ILE A 100 15.63 -20.00 -14.50
N PRO A 101 16.14 -19.09 -15.38
CA PRO A 101 17.40 -19.31 -16.06
C PRO A 101 18.59 -19.46 -15.11
N TYR A 102 18.60 -18.73 -14.00
CA TYR A 102 19.65 -18.86 -12.98
C TYR A 102 19.61 -20.21 -12.27
N LEU A 103 18.45 -20.61 -11.75
CA LEU A 103 18.26 -21.91 -11.08
C LEU A 103 18.55 -23.10 -12.01
N SER A 104 18.32 -22.92 -13.31
CA SER A 104 18.61 -23.93 -14.34
C SER A 104 20.07 -23.95 -14.80
N GLY A 105 20.91 -23.03 -14.31
CA GLY A 105 22.31 -22.90 -14.72
C GLY A 105 22.53 -22.27 -16.11
N ASN A 106 21.48 -21.70 -16.71
CA ASN A 106 21.56 -20.99 -17.99
C ASN A 106 22.08 -19.55 -17.84
N LYS A 107 22.08 -19.00 -16.61
CA LYS A 107 22.70 -17.72 -16.25
C LYS A 107 23.46 -17.88 -14.94
N ASP A 108 24.63 -17.24 -14.85
CA ASP A 108 25.44 -17.26 -13.63
C ASP A 108 24.92 -16.31 -12.54
N HIS A 109 24.12 -15.31 -12.92
CA HIS A 109 23.57 -14.30 -12.03
C HIS A 109 22.14 -13.95 -12.43
N PHE A 110 21.37 -13.44 -11.47
CA PHE A 110 20.05 -12.87 -11.70
C PHE A 110 19.96 -11.50 -11.01
N ASN A 111 19.08 -10.64 -11.51
CA ASN A 111 18.73 -9.36 -10.89
C ASN A 111 17.21 -9.24 -10.86
N ILE A 112 16.63 -8.97 -9.70
CA ILE A 112 15.20 -8.67 -9.55
C ILE A 112 15.08 -7.19 -9.22
N GLU A 113 14.39 -6.46 -10.08
CA GLU A 113 14.09 -5.05 -9.89
C GLU A 113 12.58 -4.88 -9.89
N ILE A 114 12.05 -4.36 -8.78
CA ILE A 114 10.63 -4.06 -8.62
C ILE A 114 10.51 -2.55 -8.51
N LEU A 115 9.94 -1.93 -9.55
CA LEU A 115 9.71 -0.49 -9.57
C LEU A 115 8.40 -0.17 -8.83
N LEU A 116 8.54 0.48 -7.68
CA LEU A 116 7.40 0.88 -6.84
C LEU A 116 6.92 2.30 -7.11
N LYS A 117 7.69 3.13 -7.84
CA LYS A 117 7.40 4.56 -8.03
C LYS A 117 5.95 4.81 -8.48
N ASP A 118 5.54 4.20 -9.59
CA ASP A 118 4.19 4.37 -10.14
C ASP A 118 3.10 3.90 -9.16
N ARG A 119 3.39 2.88 -8.35
CA ARG A 119 2.45 2.35 -7.35
C ARG A 119 2.36 3.26 -6.14
N THR A 120 3.49 3.82 -5.70
CA THR A 120 3.51 4.84 -4.65
C THR A 120 2.74 6.08 -5.09
N GLU A 121 2.91 6.54 -6.32
CA GLU A 121 2.11 7.65 -6.88
C GLU A 121 0.61 7.33 -6.88
N ALA A 122 0.22 6.16 -7.38
CA ALA A 122 -1.17 5.72 -7.38
C ALA A 122 -1.76 5.62 -5.96
N ALA A 123 -0.97 5.14 -4.99
CA ALA A 123 -1.38 5.01 -3.59
C ALA A 123 -1.61 6.38 -2.95
N LEU A 124 -0.73 7.35 -3.22
CA LEU A 124 -0.87 8.71 -2.73
C LEU A 124 -2.11 9.41 -3.31
N ILE A 125 -2.41 9.19 -4.59
CA ILE A 125 -3.62 9.73 -5.23
C ILE A 125 -4.89 9.11 -4.62
N SER A 126 -4.90 7.79 -4.43
CA SER A 126 -6.00 7.08 -3.75
C SER A 126 -6.21 7.62 -2.35
N LEU A 127 -5.12 7.70 -1.56
CA LEU A 127 -5.18 8.15 -0.17
C LEU A 127 -5.63 9.62 -0.05
N ASN A 128 -5.14 10.51 -0.93
CA ASN A 128 -5.61 11.90 -0.99
C ASN A 128 -7.13 11.96 -1.25
N THR A 129 -7.62 11.15 -2.19
CA THR A 129 -9.05 11.08 -2.51
C THR A 129 -9.84 10.54 -1.32
N LYS A 130 -9.37 9.47 -0.71
CA LYS A 130 -10.02 8.78 0.42
C LYS A 130 -10.13 9.70 1.64
N LEU A 131 -9.02 10.35 2.01
CA LEU A 131 -8.98 11.25 3.17
C LEU A 131 -9.88 12.48 3.05
N LYS A 132 -10.42 12.80 1.86
CA LYS A 132 -11.39 13.88 1.67
C LYS A 132 -12.84 13.45 1.93
N GLU A 133 -13.11 12.17 2.16
CA GLU A 133 -14.45 11.72 2.50
C GLU A 133 -14.92 12.33 3.84
N PRO A 134 -16.22 12.62 4.01
CA PRO A 134 -16.75 13.31 5.20
C PRO A 134 -16.36 12.67 6.54
N GLN A 135 -16.26 11.33 6.57
CA GLN A 135 -15.88 10.60 7.79
C GLN A 135 -14.49 10.99 8.32
N TYR A 136 -13.53 11.30 7.44
CA TYR A 136 -12.17 11.68 7.85
C TYR A 136 -12.09 13.13 8.29
N TYR A 137 -12.96 14.00 7.74
CA TYR A 137 -13.13 15.36 8.25
C TYR A 137 -13.72 15.34 9.67
N ASP A 138 -14.75 14.54 9.92
CA ASP A 138 -15.36 14.41 11.23
C ASP A 138 -14.35 13.84 12.25
N PHE A 139 -13.59 12.82 11.85
CA PHE A 139 -12.51 12.26 12.65
C PHE A 139 -11.40 13.27 12.92
N PHE A 140 -10.93 13.99 11.90
CA PHE A 140 -9.89 15.01 12.06
C PHE A 140 -10.33 16.12 13.01
N THR A 141 -11.54 16.65 12.84
CA THR A 141 -12.04 17.76 13.66
C THR A 141 -12.32 17.33 15.11
N THR A 142 -12.95 16.17 15.31
CA THR A 142 -13.44 15.72 16.62
C THR A 142 -12.39 14.95 17.41
N ASN A 143 -11.64 14.05 16.76
CA ASN A 143 -10.74 13.11 17.43
C ASN A 143 -9.28 13.57 17.43
N ILE A 144 -8.89 14.46 16.50
CA ILE A 144 -7.51 14.96 16.41
C ILE A 144 -7.44 16.42 16.84
N LEU A 145 -8.13 17.31 16.13
CA LEU A 145 -7.96 18.74 16.29
C LEU A 145 -8.50 19.25 17.63
N LEU A 146 -9.74 18.91 17.98
CA LEU A 146 -10.38 19.39 19.21
C LEU A 146 -9.60 19.00 20.48
N PRO A 147 -9.16 17.74 20.67
CA PRO A 147 -8.38 17.35 21.84
C PRO A 147 -7.03 18.09 21.92
N ILE A 148 -6.33 18.23 20.79
CA ILE A 148 -5.06 18.97 20.74
C ILE A 148 -5.29 20.44 21.15
N LEU A 149 -6.29 21.10 20.57
CA LEU A 149 -6.60 22.48 20.91
C LEU A 149 -6.98 22.61 22.39
N TYR A 150 -7.74 21.66 22.94
CA TYR A 150 -8.16 21.71 24.34
C TYR A 150 -6.97 21.61 25.30
N GLU A 151 -6.06 20.67 25.08
CA GLU A 151 -4.85 20.53 25.89
C GLU A 151 -3.95 21.77 25.81
N GLU A 152 -3.71 22.30 24.60
CA GLU A 152 -2.86 23.48 24.40
C GLU A 152 -3.48 24.77 25.00
N THR A 153 -4.80 24.92 24.87
CA THR A 153 -5.49 26.11 25.40
C THR A 153 -5.67 26.08 26.91
N LYS A 154 -5.87 24.90 27.50
CA LYS A 154 -5.90 24.70 28.95
C LYS A 154 -4.61 25.16 29.62
N LEU A 155 -3.47 24.83 29.01
CA LEU A 155 -2.16 25.26 29.50
C LEU A 155 -1.97 26.78 29.34
N THR A 156 -2.40 27.36 28.22
CA THR A 156 -2.03 28.74 27.87
C THR A 156 -2.98 29.81 28.43
N LEU A 157 -4.28 29.55 28.46
CA LEU A 157 -5.30 30.56 28.86
C LEU A 157 -5.50 30.63 30.36
N ASN A 158 -5.41 29.50 31.05
CA ASN A 158 -5.51 29.44 32.51
C ASN A 158 -4.39 30.25 33.17
N ASP A 159 -3.16 30.09 32.68
CA ASP A 159 -1.97 30.73 33.25
C ASP A 159 -1.91 32.25 32.99
N ASN A 160 -2.47 32.73 31.88
CA ASN A 160 -2.33 34.12 31.45
C ASN A 160 -3.56 35.00 31.68
N ILE A 161 -4.76 34.45 31.51
CA ILE A 161 -6.00 35.24 31.44
C ILE A 161 -7.05 34.78 32.47
N GLY A 162 -6.82 33.64 33.14
CA GLY A 162 -7.73 33.09 34.15
C GLY A 162 -9.09 32.64 33.58
N ILE A 163 -9.18 32.47 32.27
CA ILE A 163 -10.38 32.00 31.56
C ILE A 163 -10.15 30.54 31.18
N GLU A 164 -10.97 29.65 31.73
CA GLU A 164 -11.03 28.26 31.30
C GLU A 164 -12.09 28.11 30.21
N LEU A 165 -11.66 27.62 29.04
CA LEU A 165 -12.55 27.24 27.95
C LEU A 165 -12.88 25.76 28.09
N THR A 166 -14.17 25.43 28.08
CA THR A 166 -14.61 24.04 27.97
C THR A 166 -14.39 23.53 26.55
N GLU A 167 -14.30 22.21 26.39
CA GLU A 167 -14.19 21.56 25.08
C GLU A 167 -15.33 21.98 24.12
N ASN A 168 -16.56 22.09 24.62
CA ASN A 168 -17.71 22.57 23.85
C ASN A 168 -17.56 24.03 23.39
N GLU A 169 -17.02 24.89 24.23
CA GLU A 169 -16.77 26.29 23.86
C GLU A 169 -15.69 26.34 22.77
N LEU A 170 -14.62 25.58 22.92
CA LEU A 170 -13.54 25.53 21.94
C LEU A 170 -14.01 24.98 20.58
N ASN A 171 -14.84 23.94 20.62
CA ASN A 171 -15.47 23.39 19.42
C ASN A 171 -16.27 24.45 18.67
N ASN A 172 -17.14 25.20 19.36
CA ASN A 172 -17.96 26.26 18.75
C ASN A 172 -17.14 27.47 18.27
N LEU A 173 -16.03 27.78 18.94
CA LEU A 173 -15.19 28.94 18.63
C LEU A 173 -14.28 28.70 17.41
N VAL A 174 -13.64 27.54 17.36
CA VAL A 174 -12.56 27.24 16.42
C VAL A 174 -12.96 26.15 15.46
N VAL A 175 -13.31 24.96 15.96
CA VAL A 175 -13.51 23.77 15.12
C VAL A 175 -14.69 23.96 14.17
N PHE A 176 -15.81 24.52 14.64
CA PHE A 176 -17.00 24.79 13.82
C PHE A 176 -16.76 25.83 12.71
N SER A 177 -15.68 26.61 12.79
CA SER A 177 -15.31 27.59 11.76
C SER A 177 -14.48 26.99 10.61
N ILE A 178 -13.96 25.77 10.81
CA ILE A 178 -13.24 25.01 9.79
C ILE A 178 -14.28 24.27 8.99
N THR A 179 -14.30 24.49 7.67
CA THR A 179 -15.24 23.79 6.78
C THR A 179 -14.61 22.54 6.20
N GLN A 180 -15.44 21.62 5.72
CA GLN A 180 -15.01 20.48 4.89
C GLN A 180 -14.05 20.92 3.78
N LYS A 181 -14.36 22.03 3.09
CA LYS A 181 -13.54 22.54 2.00
C LYS A 181 -12.15 22.99 2.46
N ASP A 182 -12.06 23.60 3.65
CA ASP A 182 -10.79 24.01 4.22
C ASP A 182 -9.92 22.80 4.57
N TYR A 183 -10.54 21.74 5.08
CA TYR A 183 -9.87 20.48 5.34
C TYR A 183 -9.38 19.82 4.04
N GLU A 184 -10.22 19.75 3.00
CA GLU A 184 -9.81 19.22 1.69
C GLU A 184 -8.62 19.99 1.10
N ASP A 185 -8.62 21.33 1.20
CA ASP A 185 -7.50 22.18 0.76
C ASP A 185 -6.22 21.95 1.56
N LEU A 186 -6.36 21.69 2.87
CA LEU A 186 -5.24 21.31 3.74
C LEU A 186 -4.64 19.97 3.30
N ILE A 187 -5.48 18.96 3.05
CA ILE A 187 -5.05 17.65 2.57
C ILE A 187 -4.35 17.80 1.21
N ASP A 188 -4.91 18.56 0.26
CA ASP A 188 -4.26 18.79 -1.04
C ASP A 188 -2.89 19.46 -0.90
N THR A 189 -2.78 20.47 -0.03
CA THR A 189 -1.51 21.14 0.23
C THR A 189 -0.48 20.20 0.86
N ALA A 190 -0.93 19.33 1.77
CA ALA A 190 -0.08 18.34 2.41
C ALA A 190 0.42 17.31 1.39
N PHE A 191 -0.46 16.69 0.60
CA PHE A 191 -0.08 15.72 -0.43
C PHE A 191 0.81 16.32 -1.51
N LEU A 192 0.51 17.55 -1.98
CA LEU A 192 1.35 18.25 -2.95
C LEU A 192 2.78 18.44 -2.44
N SER A 193 2.94 18.73 -1.15
CA SER A 193 4.24 18.93 -0.51
C SER A 193 4.96 17.61 -0.23
N MET A 194 4.23 16.59 0.24
CA MET A 194 4.80 15.30 0.65
C MET A 194 5.14 14.38 -0.52
N THR A 195 4.42 14.47 -1.65
CA THR A 195 4.59 13.54 -2.77
C THR A 195 6.04 13.50 -3.30
N PRO A 196 6.70 14.62 -3.65
CA PRO A 196 8.08 14.59 -4.12
C PRO A 196 9.06 14.01 -3.08
N TYR A 197 8.79 14.25 -1.79
CA TYR A 197 9.60 13.69 -0.71
C TYR A 197 9.42 12.17 -0.60
N ILE A 198 8.18 11.68 -0.61
CA ILE A 198 7.87 10.23 -0.53
C ILE A 198 8.44 9.49 -1.75
N LEU A 199 8.45 10.11 -2.92
CA LEU A 199 9.05 9.54 -4.15
C LEU A 199 10.58 9.64 -4.18
N GLY A 200 11.21 10.28 -3.19
CA GLY A 200 12.66 10.48 -3.13
C GLY A 200 13.19 11.52 -4.13
N GLU A 201 12.31 12.36 -4.68
CA GLU A 201 12.67 13.46 -5.58
C GLU A 201 13.15 14.70 -4.82
N GLN A 202 12.80 14.81 -3.54
CA GLN A 202 13.23 15.87 -2.63
C GLN A 202 13.62 15.29 -1.27
N ASP A 203 14.67 15.85 -0.66
CA ASP A 203 15.15 15.42 0.67
C ASP A 203 14.29 15.96 1.83
N SER A 204 13.42 16.93 1.56
CA SER A 204 12.57 17.57 2.57
C SER A 204 11.30 18.13 1.96
N PHE A 205 10.26 18.27 2.78
CA PHE A 205 9.03 18.97 2.43
C PHE A 205 8.66 19.96 3.53
N SER A 206 7.81 20.93 3.20
CA SER A 206 7.26 21.89 4.16
C SER A 206 5.79 22.15 3.85
N ILE A 207 4.94 21.93 4.86
CA ILE A 207 3.51 22.22 4.77
C ILE A 207 3.28 23.62 5.35
N LYS A 208 2.70 24.53 4.55
CA LYS A 208 2.36 25.88 4.99
C LYS A 208 0.84 26.06 5.00
N ILE A 209 0.28 26.22 6.19
CA ILE A 209 -1.15 26.41 6.39
C ILE A 209 -1.43 27.91 6.53
N GLN A 210 -2.30 28.47 5.69
CA GLN A 210 -2.70 29.87 5.78
C GLN A 210 -3.93 30.04 6.68
N MET A 211 -3.72 30.55 7.90
CA MET A 211 -4.78 30.68 8.92
C MET A 211 -5.34 32.11 9.08
N GLN A 212 -4.88 33.07 8.28
CA GLN A 212 -5.09 34.51 8.53
C GLN A 212 -6.58 34.91 8.53
N ASP A 213 -7.35 34.43 7.57
CA ASP A 213 -8.79 34.76 7.52
C ASP A 213 -9.63 33.93 8.49
N LYS A 214 -9.18 32.70 8.81
CA LYS A 214 -9.82 31.82 9.80
C LYS A 214 -9.70 32.38 11.21
N TRP A 215 -8.55 32.96 11.55
CA TRP A 215 -8.32 33.61 12.83
C TRP A 215 -9.26 34.78 13.09
N LYS A 216 -9.62 35.58 12.08
CA LYS A 216 -10.56 36.70 12.26
C LYS A 216 -11.92 36.24 12.76
N GLN A 217 -12.42 35.12 12.23
CA GLN A 217 -13.71 34.57 12.60
C GLN A 217 -13.68 33.98 14.02
N SER A 218 -12.64 33.20 14.35
CA SER A 218 -12.47 32.66 15.71
C SER A 218 -12.28 33.77 16.76
N LEU A 219 -11.55 34.85 16.43
CA LEU A 219 -11.40 36.01 17.32
C LEU A 219 -12.72 36.75 17.56
N SER A 220 -13.57 36.86 16.52
CA SER A 220 -14.90 37.45 16.65
C SER A 220 -15.79 36.61 17.57
N ASN A 221 -15.73 35.28 17.43
CA ASN A 221 -16.45 34.36 18.30
C ASN A 221 -15.94 34.42 19.75
N LEU A 222 -14.62 34.56 19.95
CA LEU A 222 -14.01 34.65 21.28
C LEU A 222 -14.41 35.94 22.00
N ALA A 223 -14.46 37.08 21.29
CA ALA A 223 -14.93 38.35 21.86
C ALA A 223 -16.37 38.23 22.39
N LEU A 224 -17.27 37.60 21.61
CA LEU A 224 -18.65 37.33 22.04
C LEU A 224 -18.74 36.41 23.26
N LEU A 225 -17.81 35.46 23.41
CA LEU A 225 -17.77 34.57 24.57
C LEU A 225 -17.24 35.28 25.81
N ALA A 226 -16.21 36.12 25.66
CA ALA A 226 -15.67 36.93 26.74
C ALA A 226 -16.72 37.89 27.31
N ASP A 227 -17.50 38.56 26.45
CA ASP A 227 -18.62 39.43 26.84
C ASP A 227 -19.74 38.70 27.59
N ARG A 228 -19.83 37.37 27.48
CA ARG A 228 -20.82 36.54 28.21
C ARG A 228 -20.29 36.02 29.55
N LYS A 229 -18.97 35.90 29.72
CA LYS A 229 -18.34 35.36 30.94
C LYS A 229 -17.91 36.44 31.93
N LEU A 230 -17.75 37.69 31.48
CA LEU A 230 -17.46 38.87 32.29
C LEU A 230 -18.75 39.62 32.65
#